data_AF-A0A2T5I1L7-F1
#
_entry.id   AF-A0A2T5I1L7-F1
#
_cell.length_a   1.000
_cell.length_b   1.000
_cell.length_c   1.000
_cell.angle_alpha   90.00
_cell.angle_beta   90.00
_cell.angle_gamma   90.00
#
_symmetry.space_group_name_H-M   'P 1'
#
loop_
_entity.id
_entity.type
_entity.pdbx_description
1 polymer ?
#
loop_
_entity_poly.entity_id
_entity_poly.type
_entity_poly.pdbx_seq_one_letter_code
_entity_poly.pdbx_strand_id
1 'polypeptide(L)'
;MNGIIPFVVLVLFSTSSYSNTNYSNVEVDIGRPGDANKVSRIIKLTQVDNMFLPAEVKVNEGETIRFVVKNGGNHPHEMLLGSMAELKKVANMRRMYPDKEHSEAHLLQLEPGEQKELIWQFTHAGTVDFACPLPGHFKKMHGTIIVEKK
;
A
#
# COMPACT_ATOMS: atom_id res chain seq x y z
N MET A 1 -6.29 -44.46 51.34
CA MET A 1 -6.25 -42.98 51.32
C MET A 1 -4.96 -42.54 50.67
N ASN A 2 -5.07 -41.57 49.76
CA ASN A 2 -4.01 -40.73 49.16
C ASN A 2 -3.34 -41.28 47.89
N GLY A 3 -4.00 -40.99 46.76
CA GLY A 3 -3.44 -41.06 45.43
C GLY A 3 -2.72 -39.76 45.04
N ILE A 4 -1.80 -39.89 44.09
CA ILE A 4 -1.08 -38.78 43.46
C ILE A 4 -1.51 -38.79 41.99
N ILE A 5 -2.20 -37.74 41.56
CA ILE A 5 -2.65 -37.54 40.17
C ILE A 5 -1.53 -36.76 39.46
N PRO A 6 -0.91 -37.29 38.39
CA PRO A 6 0.01 -36.47 37.60
C PRO A 6 -0.79 -35.58 36.65
N PHE A 7 -0.51 -34.29 36.75
CA PHE A 7 -1.04 -33.20 35.94
C PHE A 7 -0.49 -33.34 34.51
N VAL A 8 -1.31 -33.79 33.56
CA VAL A 8 -0.95 -33.75 32.13
C VAL A 8 -1.37 -32.39 31.58
N VAL A 9 -0.39 -31.54 31.29
CA VAL A 9 -0.58 -30.26 30.64
C VAL A 9 -0.88 -30.51 29.16
N LEU A 10 -2.14 -30.30 28.76
CA LEU A 10 -2.60 -30.35 27.38
C LEU A 10 -2.25 -29.02 26.69
N VAL A 11 -1.16 -28.99 25.92
CA VAL A 11 -0.81 -27.83 25.09
C VAL A 11 -1.64 -27.89 23.81
N LEU A 12 -2.66 -27.04 23.71
CA LEU A 12 -3.43 -26.83 22.49
C LEU A 12 -2.61 -25.98 21.52
N PHE A 13 -1.96 -26.61 20.56
CA PHE A 13 -1.46 -25.92 19.37
C PHE A 13 -2.65 -25.45 18.54
N SER A 14 -2.98 -24.16 18.61
CA SER A 14 -3.97 -23.55 17.73
C SER A 14 -3.36 -23.42 16.33
N THR A 15 -3.66 -24.35 15.43
CA THR A 15 -3.36 -24.17 14.01
C THR A 15 -4.25 -23.05 13.49
N SER A 16 -3.66 -21.91 13.14
CA SER A 16 -4.36 -20.84 12.45
C SER A 16 -4.71 -21.32 11.03
N SER A 17 -5.96 -21.72 10.83
CA SER A 17 -6.49 -22.05 9.51
C SER A 17 -6.70 -20.75 8.73
N TYR A 18 -5.76 -20.40 7.86
CA TYR A 18 -5.98 -19.35 6.86
C TYR A 18 -6.83 -19.94 5.73
N SER A 19 -8.12 -19.62 5.71
CA SER A 19 -8.99 -19.89 4.56
C SER A 19 -8.56 -19.01 3.39
N ASN A 20 -7.78 -19.57 2.46
CA ASN A 20 -7.43 -18.89 1.22
C ASN A 20 -8.62 -19.05 0.25
N THR A 21 -9.44 -18.00 0.15
CA THR A 21 -10.49 -17.97 -0.87
C THR A 21 -9.83 -17.67 -2.21
N ASN A 22 -9.83 -18.67 -3.09
CA ASN A 22 -9.41 -18.54 -4.48
C ASN A 22 -10.41 -17.64 -5.23
N TYR A 23 -10.24 -16.32 -5.11
CA TYR A 23 -10.67 -15.40 -6.14
C TYR A 23 -9.51 -15.30 -7.14
N SER A 24 -9.73 -15.84 -8.34
CA SER A 24 -8.88 -15.60 -9.50
C SER A 24 -8.97 -14.13 -9.91
N ASN A 25 -8.39 -13.24 -9.11
CA ASN A 25 -7.92 -11.95 -9.57
C ASN A 25 -6.57 -12.23 -10.22
N VAL A 26 -6.36 -11.74 -11.43
CA VAL A 26 -4.99 -11.49 -11.90
C VAL A 26 -4.47 -10.41 -10.96
N GLU A 27 -3.83 -10.81 -9.88
CA GLU A 27 -3.13 -9.92 -8.97
C GLU A 27 -2.03 -9.29 -9.80
N VAL A 28 -2.17 -8.00 -10.11
CA VAL A 28 -1.10 -7.27 -10.79
C VAL A 28 0.06 -7.27 -9.82
N ASP A 29 1.17 -7.89 -10.18
CA ASP A 29 2.38 -7.80 -9.35
C ASP A 29 2.88 -6.35 -9.41
N ILE A 30 2.46 -5.57 -8.42
CA ILE A 30 2.85 -4.18 -8.26
C ILE A 30 4.24 -4.03 -7.62
N GLY A 31 4.90 -5.14 -7.27
CA GLY A 31 6.17 -5.18 -6.54
C GLY A 31 6.02 -5.61 -5.09
N ARG A 32 7.00 -5.23 -4.26
CA ARG A 32 7.06 -5.60 -2.84
C ARG A 32 7.73 -4.53 -1.98
N PRO A 33 7.56 -4.56 -0.64
CA PRO A 33 8.34 -3.71 0.26
C PRO A 33 9.84 -3.83 -0.02
N GLY A 34 10.52 -2.69 -0.15
CA GLY A 34 11.93 -2.63 -0.47
C GLY A 34 12.84 -2.59 0.76
N ASP A 35 14.10 -2.99 0.57
CA ASP A 35 15.16 -2.90 1.58
C ASP A 35 15.79 -1.49 1.56
N ALA A 36 15.83 -0.83 2.71
CA ALA A 36 16.39 0.52 2.85
C ALA A 36 17.87 0.61 2.43
N ASN A 37 18.62 -0.50 2.52
CA ASN A 37 20.02 -0.58 2.13
C ASN A 37 20.21 -0.82 0.62
N LYS A 38 19.13 -1.10 -0.11
CA LYS A 38 19.15 -1.41 -1.55
C LYS A 38 18.46 -0.33 -2.40
N VAL A 39 18.16 0.83 -1.81
CA VAL A 39 17.53 1.95 -2.51
C VAL A 39 18.39 2.38 -3.70
N SER A 40 17.81 2.30 -4.90
CA SER A 40 18.44 2.72 -6.15
C SER A 40 18.42 4.24 -6.29
N ARG A 41 17.29 4.89 -5.94
CA ARG A 41 17.16 6.35 -5.90
C ARG A 41 15.93 6.80 -5.11
N ILE A 42 15.88 8.10 -4.83
CA ILE A 42 14.78 8.78 -4.15
C ILE A 42 13.90 9.48 -5.18
N ILE A 43 12.58 9.32 -5.05
CA ILE A 43 11.59 10.06 -5.83
C ILE A 43 10.73 10.87 -4.86
N LYS A 44 10.70 12.19 -5.05
CA LYS A 44 9.89 13.09 -4.24
C LYS A 44 8.53 13.27 -4.90
N LEU A 45 7.46 13.09 -4.12
CA LEU A 45 6.09 13.38 -4.52
C LEU A 45 5.52 14.46 -3.59
N THR A 46 4.77 15.40 -4.14
CA THR A 46 4.01 16.39 -3.35
C THR A 46 2.52 16.21 -3.61
N GLN A 47 1.74 16.05 -2.54
CA GLN A 47 0.29 16.14 -2.57
C GLN A 47 -0.09 17.60 -2.37
N VAL A 48 -0.78 18.18 -3.34
CA VAL A 48 -1.30 19.54 -3.24
C VAL A 48 -2.61 19.60 -4.00
N ASP A 49 -3.62 20.23 -3.40
CA ASP A 49 -5.01 20.07 -3.81
C ASP A 49 -5.35 18.58 -3.99
N ASN A 50 -6.22 18.24 -4.94
CA ASN A 50 -6.53 16.84 -5.28
C ASN A 50 -5.59 16.27 -6.35
N MET A 51 -4.28 16.51 -6.23
CA MET A 51 -3.28 16.06 -7.22
C MET A 51 -1.99 15.58 -6.56
N PHE A 52 -1.27 14.73 -7.29
CA PHE A 52 0.13 14.38 -7.01
C PHE A 52 1.05 15.09 -7.99
N LEU A 53 2.19 15.58 -7.50
CA LEU A 53 3.24 16.20 -8.30
C LEU A 53 4.58 15.49 -8.06
N PRO A 54 5.18 14.88 -9.09
CA PRO A 54 4.61 14.60 -10.41
C PRO A 54 3.46 13.56 -10.34
N ALA A 55 2.60 13.57 -11.36
CA ALA A 55 1.55 12.56 -11.55
C ALA A 55 2.01 11.34 -12.37
N GLU A 56 3.16 11.43 -13.03
CA GLU A 56 3.79 10.32 -13.74
C GLU A 56 5.21 10.13 -13.22
N VAL A 57 5.58 8.87 -13.01
CA VAL A 57 6.92 8.46 -12.59
C VAL A 57 7.38 7.33 -13.49
N LYS A 58 8.65 7.37 -13.92
CA LYS A 58 9.28 6.28 -14.67
C LYS A 58 10.36 5.61 -13.83
N VAL A 59 10.31 4.29 -13.74
CA VAL A 59 11.25 3.43 -13.01
C VAL A 59 11.63 2.25 -13.89
N ASN A 60 12.70 1.54 -13.52
CA ASN A 60 13.09 0.32 -14.22
C ASN A 60 12.73 -0.92 -13.41
N GLU A 61 12.48 -2.03 -14.09
CA GLU A 61 12.36 -3.35 -13.49
C GLU A 61 13.59 -3.66 -12.60
N GLY A 62 13.32 -4.08 -11.36
CA GLY A 62 14.31 -4.34 -10.32
C GLY A 62 14.68 -3.15 -9.45
N GLU A 63 14.30 -1.90 -9.80
CA GLU A 63 14.59 -0.72 -8.99
C GLU A 63 13.92 -0.78 -7.62
N THR A 64 14.67 -0.41 -6.58
CA THR A 64 14.11 -0.12 -5.26
C THR A 64 14.05 1.39 -5.08
N ILE A 65 12.84 1.94 -5.07
CA ILE A 65 12.60 3.38 -4.93
C ILE A 65 12.26 3.69 -3.49
N ARG A 66 12.87 4.75 -2.96
CA ARG A 66 12.36 5.43 -1.76
C ARG A 66 11.51 6.61 -2.23
N PHE A 67 10.20 6.48 -2.11
CA PHE A 67 9.29 7.60 -2.24
C PHE A 67 9.38 8.46 -0.99
N VAL A 68 9.57 9.76 -1.16
CA VAL A 68 9.44 10.76 -0.10
C VAL A 68 8.22 11.60 -0.46
N VAL A 69 7.11 11.37 0.24
CA VAL A 69 5.82 11.99 -0.04
C VAL A 69 5.58 13.10 0.96
N LYS A 70 5.31 14.32 0.48
CA LYS A 70 4.93 15.45 1.32
C LYS A 70 3.50 15.87 1.04
N ASN A 71 2.73 16.10 2.09
CA ASN A 71 1.46 16.81 1.98
C ASN A 71 1.72 18.33 2.05
N GLY A 72 1.69 18.99 0.90
CA GLY A 72 1.78 20.44 0.76
C GLY A 72 0.42 21.15 0.71
N GLY A 73 -0.68 20.40 0.80
CA GLY A 73 -2.04 20.93 0.82
C GLY A 73 -2.55 21.23 2.24
N ASN A 74 -3.84 21.58 2.32
CA ASN A 74 -4.52 21.96 3.57
C ASN A 74 -5.48 20.88 4.09
N HIS A 75 -5.54 19.71 3.45
CA HIS A 75 -6.40 18.60 3.83
C HIS A 75 -5.58 17.33 4.03
N PRO A 76 -6.03 16.37 4.85
CA PRO A 76 -5.42 15.05 4.92
C PRO A 76 -5.45 14.37 3.56
N HIS A 77 -4.33 13.77 3.20
CA HIS A 77 -4.19 13.01 1.96
C HIS A 77 -3.56 11.67 2.23
N GLU A 78 -3.75 10.76 1.28
CA GLU A 78 -3.18 9.44 1.33
C GLU A 78 -2.52 9.10 -0.01
N MET A 79 -1.59 8.17 0.03
CA MET A 79 -1.04 7.53 -1.15
C MET A 79 -1.12 6.02 -0.97
N LEU A 80 -1.88 5.36 -1.83
CA LEU A 80 -1.98 3.91 -1.92
C LEU A 80 -1.44 3.48 -3.29
N LEU A 81 -0.47 2.57 -3.33
CA LEU A 81 -0.03 1.91 -4.57
C LEU A 81 -0.99 0.76 -4.93
N GLY A 82 -1.19 0.50 -6.22
CA GLY A 82 -2.05 -0.62 -6.63
C GLY A 82 -2.35 -0.62 -8.11
N SER A 83 -3.02 -1.66 -8.59
CA SER A 83 -3.68 -1.57 -9.88
C SER A 83 -4.86 -0.59 -9.81
N MET A 84 -5.18 0.09 -10.91
CA MET A 84 -6.36 0.95 -10.99
C MET A 84 -7.66 0.24 -10.55
N ALA A 85 -7.77 -1.08 -10.78
CA ALA A 85 -8.94 -1.86 -10.36
C ALA A 85 -9.02 -1.99 -8.83
N GLU A 86 -7.91 -2.30 -8.17
CA GLU A 86 -7.83 -2.37 -6.70
C GLU A 86 -8.06 -1.01 -6.07
N LEU A 87 -7.43 0.04 -6.59
CA LEU A 87 -7.58 1.39 -6.06
C LEU A 87 -9.03 1.87 -6.17
N LYS A 88 -9.73 1.58 -7.28
CA LYS A 88 -11.17 1.84 -7.42
C LYS A 88 -12.00 1.05 -6.41
N LYS A 89 -11.65 -0.22 -6.17
CA LYS A 89 -12.33 -1.06 -5.17
C LYS A 89 -12.19 -0.45 -3.77
N VAL A 90 -10.98 -0.05 -3.38
CA VAL A 90 -10.72 0.59 -2.07
C VAL A 90 -11.48 1.92 -1.96
N ALA A 91 -11.41 2.79 -2.97
CA ALA A 91 -12.15 4.06 -2.98
C ALA A 91 -13.67 3.87 -2.87
N ASN A 92 -14.22 2.85 -3.54
CA ASN A 92 -15.65 2.51 -3.43
C ASN A 92 -16.02 1.99 -2.04
N MET A 93 -15.20 1.12 -1.45
CA MET A 93 -15.42 0.60 -0.10
C MET A 93 -15.40 1.72 0.94
N ARG A 94 -14.46 2.66 0.84
CA ARG A 94 -14.38 3.84 1.72
C ARG A 94 -15.57 4.78 1.58
N ARG A 95 -16.10 4.93 0.36
CA ARG A 95 -17.34 5.69 0.13
C ARG A 95 -18.57 5.02 0.77
N MET A 96 -18.62 3.68 0.79
CA MET A 96 -19.73 2.93 1.40
C MET A 96 -19.60 2.81 2.92
N TYR A 97 -18.38 2.78 3.45
CA TYR A 97 -18.08 2.55 4.85
C TYR A 97 -17.04 3.56 5.37
N PRO A 98 -17.40 4.85 5.49
CA PRO A 98 -16.46 5.92 5.85
C PRO A 98 -15.90 5.80 7.28
N ASP A 99 -16.66 5.21 8.20
CA ASP A 99 -16.28 5.10 9.62
C ASP A 99 -15.47 3.84 9.96
N LYS A 100 -15.18 2.97 8.97
CA LYS A 100 -14.33 1.81 9.20
C LYS A 100 -12.86 2.19 9.15
N GLU A 101 -12.06 1.55 9.98
CA GLU A 101 -10.61 1.63 9.91
C GLU A 101 -10.11 0.90 8.66
N HIS A 102 -9.24 1.55 7.89
CA HIS A 102 -8.65 1.00 6.66
C HIS A 102 -7.13 1.00 6.82
N SER A 103 -6.53 -0.19 6.79
CA SER A 103 -5.08 -0.37 6.90
C SER A 103 -4.57 -1.26 5.77
N GLU A 104 -4.03 -0.65 4.72
CA GLU A 104 -3.34 -1.35 3.64
C GLU A 104 -1.81 -1.26 3.79
N ALA A 105 -1.08 -2.33 3.46
CA ALA A 105 0.36 -2.42 3.73
C ALA A 105 1.23 -1.39 2.98
N HIS A 106 0.73 -0.88 1.84
CA HIS A 106 1.40 0.12 0.99
C HIS A 106 0.64 1.46 1.01
N LEU A 107 -0.03 1.77 2.12
CA LEU A 107 -0.70 3.05 2.38
C LEU A 107 0.21 4.00 3.15
N LEU A 108 0.32 5.24 2.67
CA LEU A 108 0.76 6.36 3.47
C LEU A 108 -0.44 7.28 3.75
N GLN A 109 -0.66 7.62 5.02
CA GLN A 109 -1.59 8.67 5.43
C GLN A 109 -0.78 9.90 5.85
N LEU A 110 -1.11 11.09 5.35
CA LEU A 110 -0.34 12.31 5.60
C LEU A 110 -1.26 13.46 6.01
N GLU A 111 -1.02 14.00 7.20
CA GLU A 111 -1.61 15.27 7.65
C GLU A 111 -1.02 16.47 6.89
N PRO A 112 -1.70 17.63 6.84
CA PRO A 112 -1.15 18.85 6.24
C PRO A 112 0.24 19.19 6.76
N GLY A 113 1.20 19.40 5.85
CA GLY A 113 2.60 19.70 6.16
C GLY A 113 3.46 18.47 6.49
N GLU A 114 2.87 17.28 6.65
CA GLU A 114 3.59 16.05 6.98
C GLU A 114 4.39 15.51 5.78
N GLN A 115 5.46 14.78 6.08
CA GLN A 115 6.26 14.05 5.10
C GLN A 115 6.50 12.62 5.59
N LYS A 116 6.27 11.63 4.72
CA LYS A 116 6.50 10.19 4.99
C LYS A 116 7.28 9.53 3.87
N GLU A 117 7.86 8.36 4.18
CA GLU A 117 8.61 7.55 3.23
C GLU A 117 7.92 6.22 2.95
N LEU A 118 7.97 5.77 1.70
CA LEU A 118 7.62 4.41 1.29
C LEU A 118 8.77 3.84 0.47
N ILE A 119 9.33 2.71 0.90
CA ILE A 119 10.39 2.03 0.17
C ILE A 119 9.78 0.83 -0.54
N TRP A 120 9.86 0.83 -1.86
CA TRP A 120 9.19 -0.16 -2.70
C TRP A 120 10.13 -0.67 -3.79
N GLN A 121 10.15 -1.98 -3.99
CA GLN A 121 10.88 -2.62 -5.09
C GLN A 121 9.90 -3.03 -6.19
N PHE A 122 10.14 -2.53 -7.40
CA PHE A 122 9.40 -2.93 -8.60
C PHE A 122 10.04 -4.19 -9.19
N THR A 123 9.34 -5.32 -9.15
CA THR A 123 9.87 -6.64 -9.52
C THR A 123 9.66 -6.99 -10.99
N HIS A 124 8.66 -6.39 -11.64
CA HIS A 124 8.28 -6.68 -13.03
C HIS A 124 7.98 -5.40 -13.80
N ALA A 125 8.32 -5.40 -15.10
CA ALA A 125 7.91 -4.35 -16.01
C ALA A 125 6.38 -4.29 -16.17
N GLY A 126 5.82 -3.09 -16.34
CA GLY A 126 4.37 -2.89 -16.38
C GLY A 126 3.94 -1.49 -15.97
N THR A 127 2.67 -1.38 -15.58
CA THR A 127 2.08 -0.12 -15.10
C THR A 127 1.49 -0.36 -13.71
N VAL A 128 1.91 0.47 -12.76
CA VAL A 128 1.37 0.52 -11.41
C VAL A 128 0.78 1.91 -11.20
N ASP A 129 -0.34 2.01 -10.50
CA ASP A 129 -0.94 3.30 -10.18
C ASP A 129 -0.74 3.63 -8.71
N PHE A 130 -0.92 4.91 -8.39
CA PHE A 130 -1.08 5.38 -7.03
C PHE A 130 -2.23 6.37 -6.94
N ALA A 131 -2.96 6.34 -5.83
CA ALA A 131 -4.10 7.23 -5.64
C ALA A 131 -4.32 7.62 -4.18
N CYS A 132 -5.07 8.69 -3.98
CA CYS A 132 -5.71 8.99 -2.70
C CYS A 132 -7.14 8.39 -2.70
N PRO A 133 -7.41 7.32 -1.94
CA PRO A 133 -8.70 6.63 -1.95
C PRO A 133 -9.74 7.28 -1.01
N LEU A 134 -9.44 8.44 -0.42
CA LEU A 134 -10.40 9.17 0.40
C LEU A 134 -11.64 9.59 -0.41
N PRO A 135 -12.84 9.58 0.20
CA PRO A 135 -14.06 10.01 -0.47
C PRO A 135 -13.92 11.39 -1.13
N GLY A 136 -14.22 11.46 -2.43
CA GLY A 136 -14.14 12.71 -3.21
C GLY A 136 -12.77 13.03 -3.83
N HIS A 137 -11.67 12.43 -3.34
CA HIS A 137 -10.32 12.72 -3.83
C HIS A 137 -9.95 11.88 -5.07
N PHE A 138 -10.32 10.60 -5.05
CA PHE A 138 -9.88 9.58 -6.03
C PHE A 138 -10.04 9.97 -7.51
N LYS A 139 -11.13 10.67 -7.88
CA LYS A 139 -11.46 11.00 -9.28
C LYS A 139 -10.37 11.81 -10.00
N LYS A 140 -9.59 12.60 -9.26
CA LYS A 140 -8.53 13.47 -9.80
C LYS A 140 -7.17 13.23 -9.17
N MET A 141 -7.15 12.66 -7.97
CA MET A 141 -5.94 12.48 -7.19
C MET A 141 -5.37 11.08 -7.38
N HIS A 142 -4.84 10.85 -8.57
CA HIS A 142 -4.13 9.63 -8.91
C HIS A 142 -2.96 9.95 -9.85
N GLY A 143 -2.01 9.03 -9.91
CA GLY A 143 -0.87 9.08 -10.81
C GLY A 143 -0.43 7.67 -11.20
N THR A 144 0.53 7.61 -12.10
CA THR A 144 0.98 6.37 -12.73
C THR A 144 2.48 6.22 -12.63
N ILE A 145 2.91 5.01 -12.34
CA ILE A 145 4.30 4.56 -12.36
C ILE A 145 4.46 3.61 -13.55
N ILE A 146 5.29 4.01 -14.50
CA ILE A 146 5.67 3.19 -15.64
C ILE A 146 6.95 2.46 -15.26
N VAL A 147 6.87 1.13 -15.16
CA VAL A 147 8.03 0.26 -14.92
C VAL A 147 8.54 -0.23 -16.27
N GLU A 148 9.62 0.39 -16.74
CA GLU A 148 10.28 0.03 -17.98
C GLU A 148 11.05 -1.28 -17.81
N LYS A 149 11.02 -2.12 -18.85
CA LYS A 149 11.79 -3.35 -18.87
C LYS A 149 13.28 -3.01 -18.95
N LYS A 150 14.08 -3.66 -18.13
CA LYS A 150 15.54 -3.50 -18.11
C LYS A 150 16.22 -4.25 -19.25
#